data_AF-A0A3C1P8T3-F1
#
_entry.id   AF-A0A3C1P8T3-F1
#
_cell.length_a   1.000
_cell.length_b   1.000
_cell.length_c   1.000
_cell.angle_alpha   90.00
_cell.angle_beta   90.00
_cell.angle_gamma   90.00
#
_symmetry.space_group_name_H-M   'P 1'
#
loop_
_entity.id
_entity.type
_entity.pdbx_description
1 polymer ?
#
loop_
_entity_poly.entity_id
_entity_poly.type
_entity_poly.pdbx_seq_one_letter_code
_entity_poly.pdbx_strand_id
1 'polypeptide(L)'
;MSTQTELINQTEVSKFELSNLASNEDIAEYIKETIPQSHLENCSAIRYEPVPNELYPNAKGTFERDTHQICIWGEQFAGPQELIATMTHEIGHNVHENIIVNNPEIANKWSDLHQQSLATYQEDGFGFVTD
;
A
#
# COMPACT_ATOMS: atom_id res chain seq x y z
N MET A 1 -11.49 -12.07 20.46
CA MET A 1 -10.91 -10.72 20.25
C MET A 1 -11.96 -9.89 19.53
N SER A 2 -12.14 -8.63 19.90
CA SER A 2 -13.12 -7.75 19.25
C SER A 2 -12.65 -7.47 17.83
N THR A 3 -13.47 -7.76 16.82
CA THR A 3 -13.20 -7.48 15.40
C THR A 3 -13.59 -6.04 15.07
N GLN A 4 -13.11 -5.09 15.88
CA GLN A 4 -13.50 -3.71 15.74
C GLN A 4 -12.78 -3.08 14.56
N THR A 5 -13.56 -2.56 13.62
CA THR A 5 -13.07 -1.72 12.54
C THR A 5 -12.67 -0.37 13.10
N GLU A 6 -11.48 0.09 12.73
CA GLU A 6 -10.98 1.42 13.08
C GLU A 6 -11.25 2.41 11.95
N LEU A 7 -11.42 3.68 12.28
CA LEU A 7 -11.63 4.75 11.31
C LEU A 7 -10.60 5.86 11.51
N ILE A 8 -9.86 6.17 10.46
CA ILE A 8 -8.90 7.27 10.41
C ILE A 8 -9.42 8.26 9.38
N ASN A 9 -9.96 9.39 9.85
CA ASN A 9 -10.73 10.31 9.02
C ASN A 9 -11.93 9.63 8.36
N GLN A 10 -11.79 9.27 7.08
CA GLN A 10 -12.80 8.57 6.28
C GLN A 10 -12.30 7.20 5.78
N THR A 11 -11.06 6.83 6.12
CA THR A 11 -10.44 5.57 5.73
C THR A 11 -10.71 4.50 6.77
N GLU A 12 -11.33 3.42 6.35
CA GLU A 12 -11.57 2.23 7.17
C GLU A 12 -10.29 1.41 7.34
N VAL A 13 -9.97 0.95 8.56
CA VAL A 13 -8.90 -0.02 8.84
C VAL A 13 -9.51 -1.28 9.43
N SER A 14 -9.37 -2.43 8.74
CA SER A 14 -10.06 -3.65 9.18
C SER A 14 -9.35 -4.97 8.86
N LYS A 15 -9.76 -6.00 9.60
CA LYS A 15 -9.39 -7.42 9.45
C LYS A 15 -7.94 -7.80 9.75
N PHE A 16 -7.11 -6.90 10.28
CA PHE A 16 -5.72 -7.19 10.58
C PHE A 16 -5.55 -8.26 11.66
N GLU A 17 -6.54 -8.47 12.53
CA GLU A 17 -6.52 -9.56 13.50
C GLU A 17 -6.40 -10.95 12.85
N LEU A 18 -6.86 -11.10 11.60
CA LEU A 18 -6.75 -12.37 10.86
C LEU A 18 -5.29 -12.74 10.55
N SER A 19 -4.37 -11.77 10.56
CA SER A 19 -2.94 -12.01 10.38
C SER A 19 -2.29 -12.70 11.59
N ASN A 20 -2.90 -12.60 12.78
CA ASN A 20 -2.30 -12.92 14.08
C ASN A 20 -1.00 -12.14 14.39
N LEU A 21 -0.72 -11.04 13.69
CA LEU A 21 0.49 -10.23 13.87
C LEU A 21 0.20 -8.84 14.44
N ALA A 22 -0.96 -8.27 14.12
CA ALA A 22 -1.40 -6.96 14.58
C ALA A 22 -2.93 -6.93 14.69
N SER A 23 -3.47 -6.09 15.57
CA SER A 23 -4.88 -5.73 15.59
C SER A 23 -5.18 -4.53 14.69
N ASN A 24 -6.46 -4.27 14.39
CA ASN A 24 -6.84 -3.05 13.69
C ASN A 24 -6.44 -1.80 14.48
N GLU A 25 -6.46 -1.86 15.82
CA GLU A 25 -6.03 -0.79 16.71
C GLU A 25 -4.53 -0.51 16.56
N ASP A 26 -3.67 -1.54 16.59
CA ASP A 26 -2.21 -1.39 16.41
C ASP A 26 -1.88 -0.72 15.06
N ILE A 27 -2.57 -1.14 14.00
CA ILE A 27 -2.40 -0.57 12.67
C ILE A 27 -2.89 0.87 12.63
N ALA A 28 -4.04 1.16 13.23
CA ALA A 28 -4.58 2.50 13.24
C ALA A 28 -3.74 3.48 14.05
N GLU A 29 -3.17 3.02 15.17
CA GLU A 29 -2.21 3.78 15.98
C GLU A 29 -0.95 4.09 15.16
N TYR A 30 -0.32 3.06 14.57
CA TYR A 30 0.85 3.25 13.70
C TYR A 30 0.60 4.31 12.61
N ILE A 31 -0.54 4.21 11.92
CA ILE A 31 -0.90 5.15 10.85
C ILE A 31 -1.06 6.57 11.42
N LYS A 32 -1.78 6.75 12.53
CA LYS A 32 -2.00 8.06 13.16
C LYS A 32 -0.68 8.70 13.62
N GLU A 33 0.27 7.91 14.10
CA GLU A 33 1.54 8.40 14.63
C GLU A 33 2.60 8.66 13.54
N THR A 34 2.60 7.86 12.48
CA THR A 34 3.73 7.82 11.52
C THR A 34 3.38 8.36 10.15
N ILE A 35 2.12 8.22 9.72
CA ILE A 35 1.71 8.54 8.35
C ILE A 35 1.04 9.92 8.32
N PRO A 36 1.52 10.88 7.50
CA PRO A 36 0.82 12.14 7.29
C PRO A 36 -0.61 11.89 6.80
N GLN A 37 -1.59 12.55 7.41
CA GLN A 37 -3.00 12.26 7.08
C GLN A 37 -3.38 12.56 5.63
N SER A 38 -2.69 13.49 4.96
CA SER A 38 -2.87 13.74 3.53
C SER A 38 -2.53 12.52 2.66
N HIS A 39 -1.75 11.57 3.16
CA HIS A 39 -1.42 10.34 2.41
C HIS A 39 -2.58 9.35 2.34
N LEU A 40 -3.62 9.57 3.14
CA LEU A 40 -4.87 8.80 3.12
C LEU A 40 -5.97 9.52 2.33
N GLU A 41 -5.68 10.66 1.70
CA GLU A 41 -6.66 11.33 0.83
C GLU A 41 -7.13 10.36 -0.26
N ASN A 42 -8.44 10.37 -0.51
CA ASN A 42 -9.14 9.45 -1.40
C ASN A 42 -9.01 7.95 -1.06
N CYS A 43 -8.35 7.54 0.02
CA CYS A 43 -8.25 6.14 0.41
C CYS A 43 -9.51 5.73 1.18
N SER A 44 -10.30 4.80 0.63
CA SER A 44 -11.56 4.38 1.23
C SER A 44 -11.36 3.34 2.34
N ALA A 45 -10.42 2.41 2.17
CA ALA A 45 -10.12 1.39 3.16
C ALA A 45 -8.69 0.85 3.05
N ILE A 46 -8.17 0.37 4.17
CA ILE A 46 -6.94 -0.42 4.32
C ILE A 46 -7.36 -1.72 5.02
N ARG A 47 -7.26 -2.85 4.33
CA ARG A 47 -7.77 -4.12 4.84
C ARG A 47 -6.77 -5.24 4.69
N TYR A 48 -6.78 -6.16 5.65
CA TYR A 48 -6.07 -7.42 5.52
C TYR A 48 -7.00 -8.52 4.98
N GLU A 49 -6.51 -9.30 4.04
CA GLU A 49 -7.18 -10.50 3.53
C GLU A 49 -6.23 -11.70 3.66
N PRO A 50 -6.63 -12.79 4.34
CA PRO A 50 -5.75 -13.94 4.57
C PRO A 50 -5.44 -14.72 3.30
N VAL A 51 -6.31 -14.64 2.29
CA VAL A 51 -6.15 -15.35 1.02
C VAL A 51 -5.39 -14.46 0.03
N PRO A 52 -4.33 -14.96 -0.61
CA PRO A 52 -3.63 -14.24 -1.68
C PRO A 52 -4.55 -13.89 -2.85
N ASN A 53 -4.21 -12.81 -3.57
CA ASN A 53 -4.93 -12.43 -4.79
C ASN A 53 -4.73 -13.48 -5.90
N GLU A 54 -5.80 -13.90 -6.57
CA GLU A 54 -5.74 -14.91 -7.64
C GLU A 54 -4.98 -14.42 -8.89
N LEU A 55 -5.08 -13.12 -9.21
CA LEU A 55 -4.41 -12.51 -10.37
C LEU A 55 -2.95 -12.18 -10.06
N TYR A 56 -2.64 -11.88 -8.80
CA TYR A 56 -1.31 -11.49 -8.32
C TYR A 56 -0.86 -12.36 -7.14
N PRO A 57 -0.65 -13.67 -7.34
CA PRO A 57 -0.44 -14.63 -6.25
C PRO A 57 0.86 -14.39 -5.45
N ASN A 58 1.81 -13.64 -6.01
CA ASN A 58 3.08 -13.30 -5.36
C ASN A 58 3.05 -11.93 -4.67
N ALA A 59 1.99 -11.15 -4.85
CA ALA A 59 1.89 -9.83 -4.24
C ALA A 59 1.44 -9.96 -2.77
N LYS A 60 2.07 -9.17 -1.90
CA LYS A 60 1.73 -9.07 -0.47
C LYS A 60 0.76 -7.93 -0.18
N GLY A 61 0.51 -7.07 -1.16
CA GLY A 61 -0.50 -6.03 -1.09
C GLY A 61 -0.76 -5.41 -2.44
N THR A 62 -1.79 -4.57 -2.48
CA THR A 62 -2.07 -3.69 -3.62
C THR A 62 -2.79 -2.43 -3.16
N PHE A 63 -2.69 -1.41 -3.99
CA PHE A 63 -3.62 -0.30 -4.06
C PHE A 63 -4.51 -0.44 -5.31
N GLU A 64 -5.80 -0.72 -5.10
CA GLU A 64 -6.82 -0.80 -6.14
C GLU A 64 -7.29 0.60 -6.53
N ARG A 65 -6.95 1.04 -7.74
CA ARG A 65 -7.23 2.42 -8.20
C ARG A 65 -8.72 2.74 -8.31
N ASP A 66 -9.52 1.79 -8.79
CA ASP A 66 -10.95 2.03 -9.07
C ASP A 66 -11.77 2.22 -7.78
N THR A 67 -11.37 1.54 -6.71
CA THR A 67 -12.06 1.59 -5.41
C THR A 67 -11.31 2.42 -4.37
N HIS A 68 -10.08 2.84 -4.70
CA HIS A 68 -9.11 3.46 -3.81
C HIS A 68 -8.93 2.68 -2.50
N GLN A 69 -8.81 1.37 -2.60
CA GLN A 69 -8.63 0.47 -1.46
C GLN A 69 -7.22 -0.08 -1.43
N ILE A 70 -6.68 -0.19 -0.23
CA ILE A 70 -5.44 -0.90 0.04
C ILE A 70 -5.80 -2.27 0.60
N CYS A 71 -5.35 -3.31 -0.07
CA CYS A 71 -5.52 -4.69 0.37
C CYS A 71 -4.14 -5.27 0.68
N ILE A 72 -3.97 -5.80 1.88
CA ILE A 72 -2.77 -6.50 2.33
C ILE A 72 -3.08 -7.99 2.36
N TRP A 73 -2.32 -8.77 1.62
CA TRP A 73 -2.59 -10.19 1.38
C TRP A 73 -1.58 -11.10 2.06
N GLY A 74 -2.10 -12.20 2.60
CA GLY A 74 -1.33 -13.43 2.72
C GLY A 74 -1.02 -13.91 4.14
N GLU A 75 -0.65 -15.18 4.23
CA GLU A 75 -0.46 -15.92 5.48
C GLU A 75 1.00 -15.92 5.98
N GLN A 76 1.94 -15.28 5.28
CA GLN A 76 3.38 -15.49 5.46
C GLN A 76 4.19 -14.20 5.58
N PHE A 77 3.75 -13.29 6.44
CA PHE A 77 4.64 -12.23 6.91
C PHE A 77 5.59 -12.82 7.96
N ALA A 78 6.90 -12.55 7.84
CA ALA A 78 7.92 -12.97 8.79
C ALA A 78 7.70 -12.34 10.18
N GLY A 79 6.95 -11.25 10.26
CA GLY A 79 6.54 -10.60 11.49
C GLY A 79 5.77 -9.30 11.24
N PRO A 80 5.35 -8.59 12.30
CA PRO A 80 4.56 -7.36 12.19
C PRO A 80 5.28 -6.24 11.44
N GLN A 81 6.62 -6.20 11.49
CA GLN A 81 7.40 -5.19 10.76
C GLN A 81 7.28 -5.31 9.24
N GLU A 82 7.26 -6.55 8.72
CA GLU A 82 7.11 -6.76 7.28
C GLU A 82 5.69 -6.39 6.82
N LEU A 83 4.67 -6.77 7.61
CA LEU A 83 3.28 -6.38 7.36
C LEU A 83 3.13 -4.85 7.33
N ILE A 84 3.69 -4.16 8.32
CA ILE A 84 3.66 -2.68 8.38
C ILE A 84 4.41 -2.08 7.19
N ALA A 85 5.58 -2.61 6.83
CA ALA A 85 6.35 -2.13 5.69
C ALA A 85 5.58 -2.28 4.36
N THR A 86 4.94 -3.44 4.14
CA THR A 86 4.08 -3.67 2.98
C THR A 86 2.90 -2.70 2.97
N MET A 87 2.20 -2.53 4.09
CA MET A 87 1.10 -1.58 4.18
C MET A 87 1.54 -0.14 3.87
N THR A 88 2.66 0.30 4.44
CA THR A 88 3.20 1.64 4.18
C THR A 88 3.61 1.81 2.73
N HIS A 89 4.12 0.75 2.07
CA HIS A 89 4.40 0.76 0.64
C HIS A 89 3.13 1.01 -0.18
N GLU A 90 2.04 0.29 0.11
CA GLU A 90 0.77 0.47 -0.60
C GLU A 90 0.13 1.85 -0.34
N ILE A 91 0.28 2.42 0.85
CA ILE A 91 -0.10 3.83 1.12
C ILE A 91 0.69 4.77 0.21
N GLY A 92 1.97 4.47 -0.05
CA GLY A 92 2.79 5.20 -1.02
C GLY A 92 2.20 5.18 -2.43
N HIS A 93 1.63 4.06 -2.86
CA HIS A 93 0.93 3.97 -4.15
C HIS A 93 -0.32 4.87 -4.21
N ASN A 94 -1.11 4.96 -3.13
CA ASN A 94 -2.22 5.92 -3.05
C ASN A 94 -1.74 7.38 -3.22
N VAL A 95 -0.63 7.73 -2.57
CA VAL A 95 -0.02 9.07 -2.70
C VAL A 95 0.41 9.34 -4.14
N HIS A 96 1.11 8.38 -4.77
CA HIS A 96 1.54 8.51 -6.16
C HIS A 96 0.35 8.73 -7.10
N GLU A 97 -0.73 7.97 -6.93
CA GLU A 97 -1.95 8.14 -7.74
C GLU A 97 -2.54 9.54 -7.56
N ASN A 98 -2.69 10.01 -6.31
CA ASN A 98 -3.19 11.35 -6.03
C ASN A 98 -2.31 12.45 -6.65
N ILE A 99 -0.99 12.31 -6.63
CA ILE A 99 -0.07 13.26 -7.26
C ILE A 99 -0.22 13.23 -8.79
N ILE A 100 -0.27 12.05 -9.38
CA ILE A 100 -0.38 11.85 -10.84
C ILE A 100 -1.69 12.44 -11.37
N VAL A 101 -2.81 12.16 -10.69
CA VAL A 101 -4.14 12.68 -11.07
C VAL A 101 -4.20 14.21 -10.97
N ASN A 102 -3.62 14.79 -9.92
CA ASN A 102 -3.69 16.22 -9.68
C ASN A 102 -2.60 17.04 -10.40
N ASN A 103 -1.52 16.39 -10.86
CA ASN A 103 -0.41 17.06 -11.52
C ASN A 103 0.07 16.28 -12.76
N PRO A 104 -0.56 16.52 -13.92
CA PRO A 104 -0.19 15.87 -15.18
C PRO A 104 1.27 16.12 -15.61
N GLU A 105 1.86 17.25 -15.20
CA GLU A 105 3.27 17.54 -15.52
C GLU A 105 4.22 16.58 -14.78
N ILE A 106 3.93 16.29 -13.50
CA ILE A 106 4.69 15.30 -12.73
C ILE A 106 4.48 13.90 -13.31
N ALA A 107 3.25 13.54 -13.67
CA ALA A 107 2.96 12.26 -14.31
C ALA A 107 3.79 12.05 -15.59
N ASN A 108 3.84 13.06 -16.45
CA ASN A 108 4.65 13.01 -17.68
C ASN A 108 6.14 12.90 -17.37
N LYS A 109 6.68 13.72 -16.45
CA LYS A 109 8.10 13.62 -16.05
C LYS A 109 8.45 12.26 -15.47
N TRP A 110 7.58 11.68 -14.65
CA TRP A 110 7.80 10.36 -14.06
C TRP A 110 7.77 9.26 -15.10
N SER A 111 6.81 9.34 -16.05
CA SER A 111 6.75 8.44 -17.21
C SER A 111 8.01 8.54 -18.06
N ASP A 112 8.48 9.76 -18.36
CA ASP A 112 9.68 9.99 -19.15
C ASP A 112 10.94 9.43 -18.46
N LEU A 113 11.08 9.66 -17.15
CA LEU A 113 12.17 9.09 -16.35
C LEU A 113 12.10 7.57 -16.34
N HIS A 114 10.92 6.98 -16.16
CA HIS A 114 10.74 5.53 -16.20
C HIS A 114 11.10 4.94 -17.57
N GLN A 115 10.70 5.57 -18.68
CA GLN A 115 11.07 5.14 -20.02
C GLN A 115 12.58 5.28 -20.27
N GLN A 116 13.19 6.37 -19.82
CA GLN A 116 14.64 6.57 -19.90
C GLN A 116 15.40 5.54 -19.07
N SER A 117 14.91 5.24 -17.87
CA SER A 117 15.39 4.13 -17.06
C SER A 117 15.23 2.84 -17.85
N LEU A 118 14.04 2.39 -18.25
CA LEU A 118 13.87 1.15 -19.02
C LEU A 118 14.81 1.04 -20.24
N ALA A 119 14.99 2.13 -20.99
CA ALA A 119 15.90 2.17 -22.14
C ALA A 119 17.38 2.04 -21.73
N THR A 120 17.80 2.66 -20.62
CA THR A 120 19.14 2.53 -20.04
C THR A 120 19.34 1.19 -19.33
N TYR A 121 18.25 0.60 -18.83
CA TYR A 121 18.21 -0.58 -17.96
C TYR A 121 18.12 -1.89 -18.73
N GLN A 122 17.83 -1.87 -20.05
CA GLN A 122 18.17 -2.99 -20.93
C GLN A 122 19.68 -3.32 -20.90
N GLU A 123 20.52 -2.40 -20.39
CA GLU A 123 21.96 -2.60 -20.25
C GLU A 123 22.43 -2.92 -18.80
N ASP A 124 21.74 -2.52 -17.70
CA ASP A 124 22.34 -2.58 -16.33
C ASP A 124 21.44 -2.84 -15.07
N GLY A 125 20.16 -3.28 -15.16
CA GLY A 125 19.42 -3.86 -14.02
C GLY A 125 18.61 -2.91 -13.09
N PHE A 126 17.54 -3.44 -12.47
CA PHE A 126 16.21 -2.80 -12.25
C PHE A 126 16.01 -1.63 -11.27
N GLY A 127 16.96 -1.26 -10.40
CA GLY A 127 16.82 -0.01 -9.59
C GLY A 127 15.55 0.09 -8.73
N PHE A 128 14.86 -1.03 -8.49
CA PHE A 128 13.88 -1.16 -7.42
C PHE A 128 14.60 -1.54 -6.13
N VAL A 129 14.02 -1.19 -4.99
CA VAL A 129 14.61 -1.46 -3.66
C VAL A 129 14.53 -2.95 -3.28
N THR A 130 13.89 -3.80 -4.09
CA THR A 130 13.94 -5.26 -3.94
C THR A 130 13.86 -5.97 -5.29
N ASP A 131 14.51 -7.15 -5.35
CA ASP A 131 14.66 -8.04 -6.51
C ASP A 131 13.35 -8.50 -7.17
#